data_AF-A0A382EW41-F1
#
_entry.id   AF-A0A382EW41-F1
#
_cell.length_a   1.000
_cell.length_b   1.000
_cell.length_c   1.000
_cell.angle_alpha   90.00
_cell.angle_beta   90.00
_cell.angle_gamma   90.00
#
_symmetry.space_group_name_H-M   'P 1'
#
loop_
_entity.id
_entity.type
_entity.pdbx_description
1 polymer ?
#
loop_
_entity_poly.entity_id
_entity_poly.type
_entity_poly.pdbx_seq_one_letter_code
_entity_poly.pdbx_strand_id
1 'polypeptide(L)'
;LSSIFGGFSYALTPHIFGLINAGHNNKIMAIAFIPWLFFSTQYLFNSRSVKSVLFLSIISSLQLWKNHPQIVYYSWMVIGLWWLWNLLDELIFSSSQKSFYTLGLISLALFLSLMMVVDPYLENFTFQKHSNRGAQSVLDNTDETASGTKWEYATQWSFHPAEVISFCYPYQYGLQNFGVSDRKNPNKFMKQASYWGYMPFTQSTHYMGLLLILLPLLCLVMRYKMNDLDRFELFLWSISILVLIIGFGSHFSLLYKPLFYFAPFFSKFRIPSMIYILLPFTFSFLAASSLDYFFKIDKDVLTNYSIKIFGIFIFLTVGILLFGENLFSFTSQGDSRFPAYIDIVEKIRIDYAHKGLILALFISTSTLVIIWAYANEKIEKNLSLYLIISLLLIDLWILKQEFLHLVPAKNIVDQFRATSEIDYLKKDKSQFRIFPADNINTNKYGYWNIESIGGYRAIKLRNYQDLMDTGGFQRPEVLNMLNVKYLITSQKVRNTSFKQLVGIKKLYENLDFLSRAWLVSDIQNVEDQKSSLSKVMDISFRPKN
;
A
#
# COMPACT_ATOMS: atom_id res chain seq x y z
N LEU A 1 -6.59 -25.58 -15.35
CA LEU A 1 -7.74 -24.82 -14.80
C LEU A 1 -7.44 -24.33 -13.39
N SER A 2 -6.98 -25.18 -12.47
CA SER A 2 -6.57 -24.75 -11.11
C SER A 2 -5.44 -23.71 -11.11
N SER A 3 -4.45 -23.85 -12.00
CA SER A 3 -3.42 -22.82 -12.22
C SER A 3 -3.99 -21.49 -12.74
N ILE A 4 -5.03 -21.53 -13.59
CA ILE A 4 -5.73 -20.34 -14.09
C ILE A 4 -6.51 -19.67 -12.94
N PHE A 5 -7.16 -20.46 -12.09
CA PHE A 5 -7.80 -19.97 -10.87
C PHE A 5 -6.80 -19.25 -9.96
N GLY A 6 -5.63 -19.86 -9.70
CA GLY A 6 -4.53 -19.23 -8.94
C GLY A 6 -4.01 -17.93 -9.57
N GLY A 7 -3.88 -17.90 -10.90
CA GLY A 7 -3.47 -16.69 -11.62
C GLY A 7 -4.49 -15.55 -11.51
N PHE A 8 -5.77 -15.83 -11.73
CA PHE A 8 -6.83 -14.82 -11.63
C PHE A 8 -7.04 -14.31 -10.21
N SER A 9 -7.03 -15.20 -9.22
CA SER A 9 -7.16 -14.82 -7.80
C SER A 9 -6.09 -13.83 -7.37
N TYR A 10 -4.83 -14.10 -7.73
CA TYR A 10 -3.72 -13.19 -7.45
C TYR A 10 -3.83 -11.86 -8.23
N ALA A 11 -4.02 -11.94 -9.55
CA ALA A 11 -3.99 -10.76 -10.42
C ALA A 11 -5.17 -9.80 -10.20
N LEU A 12 -6.32 -10.31 -9.78
CA LEU A 12 -7.56 -9.55 -9.63
C LEU A 12 -7.91 -9.27 -8.16
N THR A 13 -6.96 -9.44 -7.24
CA THR A 13 -7.18 -9.13 -5.83
C THR A 13 -7.64 -7.66 -5.65
N PRO A 14 -8.74 -7.40 -4.93
CA PRO A 14 -9.31 -6.06 -4.71
C PRO A 14 -8.30 -5.04 -4.18
N HIS A 15 -7.31 -5.50 -3.42
CA HIS A 15 -6.22 -4.67 -2.92
C HIS A 15 -5.53 -3.87 -4.04
N ILE A 16 -5.26 -4.52 -5.19
CA ILE A 16 -4.57 -3.92 -6.34
C ILE A 16 -5.40 -2.77 -6.93
N PHE A 17 -6.72 -2.94 -7.06
CA PHE A 17 -7.60 -1.89 -7.60
C PHE A 17 -7.66 -0.67 -6.69
N GLY A 18 -7.67 -0.86 -5.36
CA GLY A 18 -7.53 0.25 -4.41
C GLY A 18 -6.20 0.99 -4.57
N LEU A 19 -5.09 0.26 -4.79
CA LEU A 19 -3.78 0.87 -5.05
C LEU A 19 -3.71 1.66 -6.36
N ILE A 20 -4.44 1.25 -7.40
CA ILE A 20 -4.53 1.99 -8.67
C ILE A 20 -5.16 3.35 -8.41
N ASN A 21 -6.29 3.37 -7.69
CA ASN A 21 -6.98 4.62 -7.35
C ASN A 21 -6.12 5.53 -6.45
N ALA A 22 -5.34 4.95 -5.54
CA ALA A 22 -4.40 5.69 -4.69
C ALA A 22 -3.13 6.17 -5.43
N GLY A 23 -2.91 5.78 -6.70
CA GLY A 23 -1.73 6.15 -7.47
C GLY A 23 -0.44 5.43 -7.05
N HIS A 24 -0.54 4.27 -6.41
CA HIS A 24 0.60 3.48 -5.91
C HIS A 24 1.21 2.57 -6.99
N ASN A 25 1.52 3.13 -8.16
CA ASN A 25 1.98 2.38 -9.34
C ASN A 25 3.25 1.56 -9.09
N ASN A 26 4.27 2.15 -8.45
CA ASN A 26 5.52 1.46 -8.14
C ASN A 26 5.31 0.24 -7.23
N LYS A 27 4.37 0.35 -6.28
CA LYS A 27 4.00 -0.76 -5.39
C LYS A 27 3.38 -1.90 -6.20
N ILE A 28 2.39 -1.59 -7.07
CA ILE A 28 1.74 -2.58 -7.94
C ILE A 28 2.76 -3.29 -8.84
N MET A 29 3.67 -2.54 -9.46
CA MET A 29 4.72 -3.12 -10.29
C MET A 29 5.66 -4.04 -9.50
N ALA A 30 6.03 -3.69 -8.27
CA ALA A 30 6.86 -4.55 -7.42
C ALA A 30 6.13 -5.83 -6.99
N ILE A 31 4.82 -5.74 -6.75
CA ILE A 31 3.95 -6.86 -6.42
C ILE A 31 3.88 -7.86 -7.58
N ALA A 32 3.74 -7.37 -8.82
CA ALA A 32 3.63 -8.23 -10.00
C ALA A 32 4.81 -9.21 -10.19
N PHE A 33 5.98 -8.91 -9.62
CA PHE A 33 7.15 -9.80 -9.66
C PHE A 33 7.19 -10.84 -8.55
N ILE A 34 6.33 -10.78 -7.52
CA ILE A 34 6.34 -11.75 -6.42
C ILE A 34 6.20 -13.19 -6.96
N PRO A 35 5.22 -13.55 -7.81
CA PRO A 35 5.12 -14.92 -8.32
C PRO A 35 6.34 -15.36 -9.14
N TRP A 36 6.90 -14.45 -9.94
CA TRP A 36 8.12 -14.70 -10.72
C TRP A 36 9.32 -14.94 -9.83
N LEU A 37 9.43 -14.18 -8.74
CA LEU A 37 10.52 -14.31 -7.78
C LEU A 37 10.47 -15.70 -7.13
N PHE A 38 9.32 -16.11 -6.60
CA PHE A 38 9.14 -17.46 -6.03
C PHE A 38 9.34 -18.57 -7.05
N PHE A 39 8.87 -18.40 -8.29
CA PHE A 39 9.13 -19.36 -9.36
C PHE A 39 10.63 -19.50 -9.67
N SER A 40 11.34 -18.37 -9.77
CA SER A 40 12.80 -18.37 -10.01
C SER A 40 13.59 -18.96 -8.83
N THR A 41 13.15 -18.70 -7.59
CA THR A 41 13.69 -19.33 -6.38
C THR A 41 13.47 -20.84 -6.39
N GLN A 42 12.25 -21.31 -6.73
CA GLN A 42 11.97 -22.74 -6.86
C GLN A 42 12.85 -23.40 -7.92
N TYR A 43 13.04 -22.73 -9.06
CA TYR A 43 13.93 -23.21 -10.12
C TYR A 43 15.38 -23.32 -9.65
N LEU A 44 15.86 -22.38 -8.82
CA LEU A 44 17.17 -22.43 -8.19
C LEU A 44 17.27 -23.57 -7.17
N PHE A 45 16.27 -23.74 -6.31
CA PHE A 45 16.21 -24.82 -5.33
C PHE A 45 16.21 -26.20 -5.98
N ASN A 46 15.62 -26.34 -7.17
CA ASN A 46 15.59 -27.61 -7.88
C ASN A 46 16.87 -27.83 -8.69
N SER A 47 17.24 -26.88 -9.55
CA SER A 47 18.31 -27.09 -10.56
C SER A 47 19.72 -26.74 -10.08
N ARG A 48 19.87 -25.80 -9.12
CA ARG A 48 21.16 -25.33 -8.59
C ARG A 48 22.20 -25.00 -9.69
N SER A 49 21.73 -24.39 -10.78
CA SER A 49 22.51 -24.16 -11.99
C SER A 49 22.82 -22.66 -12.20
N VAL A 50 23.83 -22.34 -13.01
CA VAL A 50 24.12 -20.95 -13.41
C VAL A 50 22.90 -20.27 -14.04
N LYS A 51 22.13 -21.00 -14.85
CA LYS A 51 20.87 -20.49 -15.44
C LYS A 51 19.88 -20.07 -14.38
N SER A 52 19.77 -20.84 -13.29
CA SER A 52 18.86 -20.50 -12.18
C SER A 52 19.32 -19.29 -11.37
N VAL A 53 20.62 -19.13 -11.17
CA VAL A 53 21.20 -17.92 -10.55
C VAL A 53 20.89 -16.70 -11.42
N LEU A 54 21.20 -16.74 -12.71
CA LEU A 54 20.96 -15.63 -13.63
C LEU A 54 19.47 -15.28 -13.73
N PHE A 55 18.59 -16.29 -13.76
CA PHE A 55 17.16 -16.06 -13.81
C PHE A 55 16.66 -15.37 -12.53
N LEU A 56 17.05 -15.86 -11.35
CA LEU A 56 16.71 -15.20 -10.08
C LEU A 56 17.29 -13.78 -10.01
N SER A 57 18.53 -13.56 -10.45
CA SER A 57 19.15 -12.23 -10.51
C SER A 57 18.34 -11.26 -11.35
N ILE A 58 17.95 -11.64 -12.58
CA ILE A 58 17.19 -10.78 -13.48
C ILE A 58 15.84 -10.40 -12.85
N ILE A 59 15.09 -11.38 -12.34
CA ILE A 59 13.78 -11.12 -11.72
C ILE A 59 13.91 -10.23 -10.48
N SER A 60 14.93 -10.47 -9.66
CA SER A 60 15.23 -9.66 -8.48
C SER A 60 15.58 -8.23 -8.84
N SER A 61 16.38 -8.03 -9.91
CA SER A 61 16.75 -6.72 -10.41
C SER A 61 15.53 -5.97 -10.92
N LEU A 62 14.66 -6.64 -11.67
CA LEU A 62 13.42 -6.05 -12.18
C LEU A 62 12.49 -5.62 -11.03
N GLN A 63 12.42 -6.37 -9.94
CA GLN A 63 11.65 -5.98 -8.76
C GLN A 63 12.28 -4.79 -8.03
N LEU A 64 13.59 -4.80 -7.80
CA LEU A 64 14.35 -3.67 -7.22
C LEU A 64 14.18 -2.40 -8.05
N TRP A 65 14.20 -2.50 -9.37
CA TRP A 65 14.07 -1.38 -10.29
C TRP A 65 12.72 -0.64 -10.18
N LYS A 66 11.71 -1.26 -9.55
CA LYS A 66 10.42 -0.59 -9.25
C LYS A 66 10.50 0.38 -8.08
N ASN A 67 11.66 0.50 -7.43
CA ASN A 67 11.96 1.47 -6.38
C ASN A 67 10.91 1.45 -5.24
N HIS A 68 10.58 0.23 -4.79
CA HIS A 68 9.72 0.00 -3.63
C HIS A 68 10.39 -0.99 -2.65
N PRO A 69 11.45 -0.56 -1.95
CA PRO A 69 12.30 -1.46 -1.16
C PRO A 69 11.56 -2.26 -0.09
N GLN A 70 10.46 -1.73 0.47
CA GLN A 70 9.66 -2.44 1.47
C GLN A 70 8.99 -3.72 0.91
N ILE A 71 8.53 -3.72 -0.34
CA ILE A 71 7.89 -4.91 -0.96
C ILE A 71 8.96 -5.94 -1.34
N VAL A 72 10.10 -5.46 -1.84
CA VAL A 72 11.28 -6.30 -2.13
C VAL A 72 11.73 -7.00 -0.84
N TYR A 73 11.85 -6.25 0.25
CA TYR A 73 12.24 -6.79 1.56
C TYR A 73 11.27 -7.88 2.02
N TYR A 74 9.96 -7.66 1.96
CA TYR A 74 8.98 -8.68 2.35
C TYR A 74 9.05 -9.92 1.46
N SER A 75 9.24 -9.76 0.15
CA SER A 75 9.38 -10.89 -0.78
C SER A 75 10.61 -11.74 -0.45
N TRP A 76 11.75 -11.09 -0.20
CA TRP A 76 13.00 -11.75 0.15
C TRP A 76 13.02 -12.32 1.56
N MET A 77 12.29 -11.71 2.50
CA MET A 77 12.09 -12.26 3.84
C MET A 77 11.40 -13.62 3.75
N VAL A 78 10.38 -13.77 2.90
CA VAL A 78 9.74 -15.07 2.70
C VAL A 78 10.66 -16.08 2.02
N ILE A 79 11.48 -15.66 1.04
CA ILE A 79 12.47 -16.54 0.41
C ILE A 79 13.54 -16.99 1.43
N GLY A 80 13.98 -16.10 2.31
CA GLY A 80 14.88 -16.44 3.42
C GLY A 80 14.25 -17.44 4.38
N LEU A 81 12.98 -17.27 4.74
CA LEU A 81 12.23 -18.24 5.53
C LEU A 81 12.04 -19.58 4.79
N TRP A 82 11.88 -19.55 3.47
CA TRP A 82 11.80 -20.77 2.65
C TRP A 82 13.10 -21.55 2.67
N TRP A 83 14.21 -20.86 2.47
CA TRP A 83 15.53 -21.44 2.59
C TRP A 83 15.76 -22.01 4.00
N LEU A 84 15.38 -21.27 5.05
CA LEU A 84 15.51 -21.73 6.44
C LEU A 84 14.66 -22.97 6.70
N TRP A 85 13.44 -23.03 6.18
CA TRP A 85 12.56 -24.21 6.29
C TRP A 85 13.24 -25.45 5.69
N ASN A 86 13.80 -25.33 4.49
CA ASN A 86 14.52 -26.44 3.84
C ASN A 86 15.80 -26.81 4.58
N LEU A 87 16.53 -25.83 5.12
CA LEU A 87 17.72 -26.07 5.94
C LEU A 87 17.38 -26.87 7.20
N LEU A 88 16.31 -26.51 7.90
CA LEU A 88 15.86 -27.23 9.10
C LEU A 88 15.41 -28.65 8.76
N ASP A 89 14.69 -28.84 7.65
CA ASP A 89 14.31 -30.18 7.17
C ASP A 89 15.54 -31.04 6.84
N GLU A 90 16.55 -30.45 6.19
CA GLU A 90 17.83 -31.13 5.97
C GLU A 90 18.49 -31.49 7.31
N LEU A 91 18.75 -30.52 8.20
CA LEU A 91 19.44 -30.78 9.47
C LEU A 91 18.77 -31.84 10.36
N ILE A 92 17.44 -31.95 10.30
CA ILE A 92 16.67 -32.91 11.11
C ILE A 92 16.59 -34.29 10.42
N PHE A 93 16.37 -34.34 9.11
CA PHE A 93 15.98 -35.58 8.40
C PHE A 93 16.97 -36.07 7.34
N SER A 94 17.93 -35.27 6.92
CA SER A 94 18.92 -35.66 5.91
C SER A 94 20.27 -35.00 6.16
N SER A 95 21.36 -35.76 6.30
CA SER A 95 22.72 -35.21 6.44
C SER A 95 23.26 -34.50 5.18
N SER A 96 22.38 -33.95 4.34
CA SER A 96 22.67 -33.20 3.13
C SER A 96 23.16 -31.78 3.47
N GLN A 97 24.06 -31.26 2.65
CA GLN A 97 24.55 -29.88 2.73
C GLN A 97 23.99 -29.01 1.60
N LYS A 98 22.91 -29.45 0.93
CA LYS A 98 22.34 -28.80 -0.24
C LYS A 98 21.86 -27.40 0.08
N SER A 99 21.29 -27.17 1.26
CA SER A 99 20.80 -25.86 1.69
C SER A 99 21.91 -24.84 1.86
N PHE A 100 23.10 -25.22 2.34
CA PHE A 100 24.25 -24.31 2.41
C PHE A 100 24.76 -23.91 1.02
N TYR A 101 24.86 -24.86 0.09
CA TYR A 101 25.21 -24.56 -1.29
C TYR A 101 24.18 -23.63 -1.95
N THR A 102 22.90 -23.88 -1.68
CA THR A 102 21.77 -23.07 -2.17
C THR A 102 21.85 -21.63 -1.63
N LEU A 103 22.27 -21.42 -0.38
CA LEU A 103 22.51 -20.10 0.18
C LEU A 103 23.60 -19.33 -0.57
N GLY A 104 24.69 -20.01 -0.95
CA GLY A 104 25.76 -19.45 -1.77
C GLY A 104 25.25 -18.97 -3.13
N LEU A 105 24.41 -19.77 -3.77
CA LEU A 105 23.77 -19.41 -5.06
C LEU A 105 22.77 -18.26 -4.92
N ILE A 106 21.97 -18.22 -3.86
CA ILE A 106 21.09 -17.08 -3.56
C ILE A 106 21.90 -15.81 -3.35
N SER A 107 22.96 -15.89 -2.54
CA SER A 107 23.86 -14.75 -2.26
C SER A 107 24.50 -14.22 -3.55
N LEU A 108 24.95 -15.11 -4.43
CA LEU A 108 25.47 -14.73 -5.75
C LEU A 108 24.37 -14.06 -6.60
N ALA A 109 23.16 -14.60 -6.59
CA ALA A 109 22.05 -14.03 -7.36
C ALA A 109 21.68 -12.61 -6.89
N LEU A 110 21.64 -12.40 -5.57
CA LEU A 110 21.42 -11.11 -4.92
C LEU A 110 22.55 -10.12 -5.22
N PHE A 111 23.80 -10.57 -5.16
CA PHE A 111 24.95 -9.74 -5.48
C PHE A 111 24.88 -9.21 -6.93
N LEU A 112 24.65 -10.12 -7.90
CA LEU A 112 24.46 -9.73 -9.29
C LEU A 112 23.28 -8.78 -9.46
N SER A 113 22.20 -9.02 -8.72
CA SER A 113 21.01 -8.18 -8.79
C SER A 113 21.28 -6.75 -8.31
N LEU A 114 21.98 -6.60 -7.19
CA LEU A 114 22.39 -5.29 -6.65
C LEU A 114 23.34 -4.56 -7.60
N MET A 115 24.26 -5.27 -8.25
CA MET A 115 25.15 -4.68 -9.25
C MET A 115 24.37 -4.12 -10.46
N MET A 116 23.32 -4.81 -10.91
CA MET A 116 22.48 -4.34 -12.02
C MET A 116 21.68 -3.07 -11.70
N VAL A 117 21.38 -2.82 -10.42
CA VAL A 117 20.59 -1.65 -9.98
C VAL A 117 21.42 -0.65 -9.17
N VAL A 118 22.75 -0.77 -9.17
CA VAL A 118 23.63 0.02 -8.29
C VAL A 118 23.48 1.51 -8.53
N ASP A 119 23.39 1.94 -9.79
CA ASP A 119 23.35 3.34 -10.20
C ASP A 119 22.18 4.11 -9.54
N PRO A 120 20.90 3.74 -9.76
CA PRO A 120 19.79 4.43 -9.10
C PRO A 120 19.77 4.24 -7.57
N TYR A 121 20.30 3.13 -7.04
CA TYR A 121 20.29 2.88 -5.60
C TYR A 121 21.36 3.67 -4.85
N LEU A 122 22.52 3.91 -5.46
CA LEU A 122 23.61 4.70 -4.88
C LEU A 122 23.20 6.16 -4.72
N GLU A 123 22.56 6.73 -5.74
CA GLU A 123 22.01 8.09 -5.68
C GLU A 123 20.93 8.19 -4.59
N ASN A 124 20.00 7.22 -4.54
CA ASN A 124 18.97 7.18 -3.50
C ASN A 124 19.56 7.05 -2.09
N PHE A 125 20.59 6.23 -1.91
CA PHE A 125 21.28 6.07 -0.62
C PHE A 125 21.96 7.37 -0.18
N THR A 126 22.58 8.08 -1.12
CA THR A 126 23.22 9.38 -0.86
C THR A 126 22.18 10.44 -0.51
N PHE A 127 21.11 10.56 -1.32
CA PHE A 127 20.01 11.48 -1.07
C PHE A 127 19.26 11.18 0.24
N GLN A 128 19.13 9.91 0.60
CA GLN A 128 18.44 9.50 1.84
C GLN A 128 19.04 10.20 3.06
N LYS A 129 20.37 10.33 3.13
CA LYS A 129 21.08 11.00 4.23
C LYS A 129 20.68 12.46 4.42
N HIS A 130 20.20 13.13 3.38
CA HIS A 130 19.74 14.52 3.41
C HIS A 130 18.21 14.65 3.39
N SER A 131 17.49 13.53 3.36
CA SER A 131 16.04 13.53 3.24
C SER A 131 15.34 13.60 4.60
N ASN A 132 14.08 13.98 4.57
CA ASN A 132 13.17 13.93 5.73
C ASN A 132 12.87 12.49 6.24
N ARG A 133 13.49 11.46 5.66
CA ARG A 133 13.43 10.07 6.13
C ARG A 133 14.75 9.55 6.70
N GLY A 134 15.86 10.25 6.50
CA GLY A 134 17.19 9.81 6.93
C GLY A 134 17.93 10.82 7.80
N ALA A 135 17.69 12.12 7.62
CA ALA A 135 18.20 13.16 8.51
C ALA A 135 17.21 13.46 9.64
N GLN A 136 17.74 13.71 10.84
CA GLN A 136 17.00 14.24 12.00
C GLN A 136 16.50 15.66 11.71
N SER A 137 15.33 16.01 12.26
CA SER A 137 14.82 17.38 12.21
C SER A 137 15.46 18.23 13.29
N VAL A 138 15.84 19.46 12.96
CA VAL A 138 16.33 20.43 13.96
C VAL A 138 15.24 20.93 14.92
N LEU A 139 13.98 20.61 14.62
CA LEU A 139 12.81 20.88 15.45
C LEU A 139 12.52 19.75 16.44
N ASP A 140 13.16 18.59 16.28
CA ASP A 140 12.97 17.42 17.14
C ASP A 140 13.88 17.52 18.37
N ASN A 141 13.29 17.74 19.55
CA ASN A 141 14.01 17.82 20.82
C ASN A 141 14.11 16.46 21.55
N THR A 142 13.71 15.35 20.91
CA THR A 142 13.59 14.03 21.57
C THR A 142 14.70 13.03 21.19
N ASP A 143 15.57 13.35 20.23
CA ASP A 143 16.61 12.45 19.67
C ASP A 143 16.10 11.07 19.15
N GLU A 144 14.79 10.86 19.11
CA GLU A 144 14.14 9.59 18.73
C GLU A 144 14.24 9.28 17.22
N THR A 145 14.69 10.23 16.39
CA THR A 145 14.73 10.09 14.93
C THR A 145 16.10 9.75 14.35
N ALA A 146 17.10 9.48 15.20
CA ALA A 146 18.49 9.24 14.78
C ALA A 146 18.70 7.94 13.94
N SER A 147 17.83 6.92 14.05
CA SER A 147 18.01 5.61 13.41
C SER A 147 16.85 5.12 12.55
N GLY A 148 15.79 5.91 12.38
CA GLY A 148 14.59 5.51 11.63
C GLY A 148 13.38 6.41 11.89
N THR A 149 12.20 5.96 11.46
CA THR A 149 10.96 6.66 11.81
C THR A 149 10.53 6.33 13.23
N LYS A 150 9.87 7.26 13.93
CA LYS A 150 9.30 7.00 15.28
C LYS A 150 8.39 5.77 15.28
N TRP A 151 8.37 5.03 16.38
CA TRP A 151 7.59 3.80 16.53
C TRP A 151 6.09 4.03 16.23
N GLU A 152 5.50 5.07 16.80
CA GLU A 152 4.09 5.43 16.63
C GLU A 152 3.78 5.73 15.16
N TYR A 153 4.69 6.43 14.48
CA TYR A 153 4.56 6.73 13.06
C TYR A 153 4.69 5.46 12.21
N ALA A 154 5.67 4.61 12.50
CA ALA A 154 5.92 3.38 11.77
C ALA A 154 4.72 2.42 11.89
N THR A 155 4.11 2.36 13.07
CA THR A 155 3.02 1.44 13.42
C THR A 155 1.62 2.03 13.27
N GLN A 156 1.49 3.22 12.69
CA GLN A 156 0.21 3.94 12.57
C GLN A 156 -0.87 3.17 11.76
N TRP A 157 -0.47 2.32 10.81
CA TRP A 157 -1.39 1.42 10.06
C TRP A 157 -1.18 -0.04 10.46
N SER A 158 -1.08 -0.29 11.77
CA SER A 158 -1.14 -1.64 12.32
C SER A 158 -2.54 -2.20 12.10
N PHE A 159 -2.64 -3.47 11.71
CA PHE A 159 -3.94 -4.09 11.51
C PHE A 159 -4.46 -4.65 12.82
N HIS A 160 -5.64 -4.23 13.27
CA HIS A 160 -6.18 -4.77 14.52
C HIS A 160 -6.63 -6.23 14.31
N PRO A 161 -6.38 -7.16 15.25
CA PRO A 161 -6.84 -8.55 15.12
C PRO A 161 -8.35 -8.69 14.87
N ALA A 162 -9.17 -7.79 15.43
CA ALA A 162 -10.61 -7.77 15.17
C ALA A 162 -10.98 -7.45 13.71
N GLU A 163 -10.10 -6.82 12.92
CA GLU A 163 -10.33 -6.53 11.51
C GLU A 163 -10.12 -7.73 10.60
N VAL A 164 -9.56 -8.85 11.10
CA VAL A 164 -9.34 -10.10 10.33
C VAL A 164 -10.64 -10.64 9.73
N ILE A 165 -11.77 -10.37 10.38
CA ILE A 165 -13.09 -10.71 9.86
C ILE A 165 -13.34 -10.12 8.46
N SER A 166 -12.68 -9.01 8.12
CA SER A 166 -12.76 -8.36 6.80
C SER A 166 -12.16 -9.20 5.67
N PHE A 167 -11.35 -10.22 5.98
CA PHE A 167 -10.86 -11.17 4.99
C PHE A 167 -11.99 -12.09 4.49
N CYS A 168 -13.04 -12.28 5.28
CA CYS A 168 -14.25 -13.02 4.91
C CYS A 168 -15.40 -12.09 4.50
N TYR A 169 -15.53 -10.93 5.17
CA TYR A 169 -16.61 -9.96 4.94
C TYR A 169 -16.03 -8.60 4.52
N PRO A 170 -15.87 -8.35 3.21
CA PRO A 170 -15.04 -7.24 2.71
C PRO A 170 -15.45 -5.83 3.16
N TYR A 171 -16.70 -5.68 3.61
CA TYR A 171 -17.32 -4.40 3.94
C TYR A 171 -17.52 -4.20 5.45
N GLN A 172 -17.15 -5.17 6.30
CA GLN A 172 -17.49 -5.15 7.73
C GLN A 172 -16.99 -3.89 8.43
N TYR A 173 -15.74 -3.49 8.17
CA TYR A 173 -15.15 -2.26 8.72
C TYR A 173 -15.31 -1.04 7.80
N GLY A 174 -16.19 -1.13 6.81
CA GLY A 174 -16.44 -0.08 5.81
C GLY A 174 -15.36 0.05 4.74
N LEU A 175 -15.59 0.94 3.77
CA LEU A 175 -14.67 1.21 2.66
C LEU A 175 -14.48 2.70 2.48
N GLN A 176 -13.24 3.17 2.51
CA GLN A 176 -13.00 4.59 2.37
C GLN A 176 -12.82 5.02 0.93
N ASN A 177 -13.86 5.67 0.40
CA ASN A 177 -13.90 6.11 -0.98
C ASN A 177 -13.73 7.64 -1.10
N PHE A 178 -12.56 8.07 -1.54
CA PHE A 178 -12.23 9.50 -1.70
C PHE A 178 -12.74 10.11 -3.02
N GLY A 179 -13.30 9.30 -3.92
CA GLY A 179 -13.78 9.72 -5.25
C GLY A 179 -15.18 10.34 -5.26
N VAL A 180 -15.53 11.16 -4.25
CA VAL A 180 -16.89 11.70 -4.16
C VAL A 180 -17.14 12.77 -5.23
N SER A 181 -18.01 12.45 -6.19
CA SER A 181 -18.48 13.38 -7.23
C SER A 181 -19.62 14.30 -6.77
N ASP A 182 -20.43 13.87 -5.81
CA ASP A 182 -21.64 14.58 -5.38
C ASP A 182 -21.55 15.04 -3.91
N ARG A 183 -21.07 16.26 -3.70
CA ARG A 183 -21.00 16.90 -2.36
C ARG A 183 -22.35 17.42 -1.86
N LYS A 184 -23.42 17.36 -2.67
CA LYS A 184 -24.76 17.83 -2.30
C LYS A 184 -25.59 16.74 -1.65
N ASN A 185 -25.26 15.47 -1.88
CA ASN A 185 -25.94 14.34 -1.28
C ASN A 185 -25.10 13.73 -0.15
N PRO A 186 -25.45 13.96 1.14
CA PRO A 186 -24.71 13.42 2.27
C PRO A 186 -24.53 11.89 2.22
N ASN A 187 -25.52 11.14 1.75
CA ASN A 187 -25.43 9.67 1.65
C ASN A 187 -24.34 9.20 0.67
N LYS A 188 -23.99 10.01 -0.32
CA LYS A 188 -22.90 9.72 -1.26
C LYS A 188 -21.58 10.28 -0.77
N PHE A 189 -21.57 11.50 -0.27
CA PHE A 189 -20.35 12.16 0.21
C PHE A 189 -19.78 11.51 1.47
N MET A 190 -20.63 11.05 2.39
CA MET A 190 -20.18 10.46 3.64
C MET A 190 -19.63 9.04 3.49
N LYS A 191 -19.71 8.41 2.31
CA LYS A 191 -18.99 7.15 2.03
C LYS A 191 -17.48 7.26 2.24
N GLN A 192 -16.90 8.46 2.09
CA GLN A 192 -15.49 8.75 2.40
C GLN A 192 -15.14 8.66 3.89
N ALA A 193 -16.13 8.52 4.77
CA ALA A 193 -15.97 8.38 6.22
C ALA A 193 -16.50 7.02 6.72
N SER A 194 -16.86 6.11 5.82
CA SER A 194 -17.47 4.84 6.20
C SER A 194 -16.49 3.86 6.85
N TYR A 195 -15.17 4.00 6.61
CA TYR A 195 -14.19 3.17 7.31
C TYR A 195 -14.20 3.49 8.81
N TRP A 196 -14.37 2.45 9.64
CA TRP A 196 -14.50 2.55 11.09
C TRP A 196 -13.61 1.58 11.87
N GLY A 197 -12.63 0.99 11.18
CA GLY A 197 -11.60 0.19 11.84
C GLY A 197 -10.60 1.05 12.63
N TYR A 198 -9.51 0.41 13.02
CA TYR A 198 -8.54 0.97 13.96
C TYR A 198 -7.44 1.79 13.28
N MET A 199 -7.31 1.67 11.95
CA MET A 199 -6.38 2.51 11.18
C MET A 199 -6.93 3.94 11.03
N PRO A 200 -6.08 4.97 10.81
CA PRO A 200 -6.57 6.34 10.63
C PRO A 200 -7.47 6.52 9.40
N PHE A 201 -7.13 5.79 8.33
CA PHE A 201 -7.87 5.70 7.08
C PHE A 201 -7.38 4.49 6.28
N THR A 202 -8.20 4.01 5.36
CA THR A 202 -7.80 3.02 4.35
C THR A 202 -7.96 3.60 2.95
N GLN A 203 -7.26 3.06 1.96
CA GLN A 203 -7.44 3.43 0.54
C GLN A 203 -7.76 2.21 -0.33
N SER A 204 -7.88 1.06 0.33
CA SER A 204 -7.98 -0.26 -0.27
C SER A 204 -8.54 -1.22 0.78
N THR A 205 -8.85 -2.44 0.37
CA THR A 205 -9.26 -3.52 1.25
C THR A 205 -8.17 -4.58 1.37
N HIS A 206 -8.21 -5.34 2.46
CA HIS A 206 -7.40 -6.55 2.63
C HIS A 206 -8.17 -7.83 2.28
N TYR A 207 -9.42 -7.70 1.81
CA TYR A 207 -10.17 -8.81 1.26
C TYR A 207 -9.50 -9.35 -0.01
N MET A 208 -9.26 -10.66 -0.03
CA MET A 208 -8.59 -11.37 -1.13
C MET A 208 -9.55 -12.25 -1.97
N GLY A 209 -10.81 -12.37 -1.56
CA GLY A 209 -11.80 -13.26 -2.13
C GLY A 209 -12.16 -14.40 -1.18
N LEU A 210 -13.45 -14.69 -1.01
CA LEU A 210 -13.92 -15.63 0.00
C LEU A 210 -13.44 -17.07 -0.30
N LEU A 211 -13.37 -17.41 -1.59
CA LEU A 211 -12.89 -18.73 -2.04
C LEU A 211 -11.42 -18.97 -1.71
N LEU A 212 -10.61 -17.91 -1.63
CA LEU A 212 -9.22 -18.02 -1.21
C LEU A 212 -9.09 -18.36 0.28
N ILE A 213 -10.15 -18.18 1.08
CA ILE A 213 -10.16 -18.58 2.49
C ILE A 213 -10.80 -19.96 2.65
N LEU A 214 -12.01 -20.14 2.11
CA LEU A 214 -12.80 -21.34 2.38
C LEU A 214 -12.24 -22.61 1.70
N LEU A 215 -11.74 -22.51 0.46
CA LEU A 215 -11.22 -23.70 -0.23
C LEU A 215 -9.93 -24.23 0.44
N PRO A 216 -8.93 -23.39 0.77
CA PRO A 216 -7.77 -23.82 1.53
C PRO A 216 -8.10 -24.41 2.89
N LEU A 217 -9.02 -23.80 3.65
CA LEU A 217 -9.41 -24.32 4.97
C LEU A 217 -10.07 -25.70 4.86
N LEU A 218 -10.96 -25.88 3.88
CA LEU A 218 -11.56 -27.17 3.60
C LEU A 218 -10.49 -28.22 3.27
N CYS A 219 -9.57 -27.90 2.36
CA CYS A 219 -8.49 -28.79 1.96
C CYS A 219 -7.56 -29.14 3.14
N LEU A 220 -7.18 -28.15 3.96
CA LEU A 220 -6.33 -28.35 5.13
C LEU A 220 -6.97 -29.35 6.11
N VAL A 221 -8.26 -29.20 6.41
CA VAL A 221 -8.99 -30.12 7.31
C VAL A 221 -9.04 -31.53 6.72
N MET A 222 -9.32 -31.66 5.42
CA MET A 222 -9.39 -32.95 4.74
C MET A 222 -8.02 -33.65 4.74
N ARG A 223 -6.96 -32.96 4.31
CA ARG A 223 -5.59 -33.47 4.32
C ARG A 223 -5.12 -33.88 5.70
N TYR A 224 -5.40 -33.07 6.73
CA TYR A 224 -5.10 -33.41 8.12
C TYR A 224 -5.79 -34.70 8.55
N LYS A 225 -7.08 -34.85 8.24
CA LYS A 225 -7.85 -36.05 8.60
C LYS A 225 -7.42 -37.30 7.84
N MET A 226 -6.88 -37.14 6.64
CA MET A 226 -6.36 -38.23 5.83
C MET A 226 -4.87 -38.53 6.03
N ASN A 227 -4.19 -37.78 6.90
CA ASN A 227 -2.72 -37.83 7.06
C ASN A 227 -1.96 -37.61 5.74
N ASP A 228 -2.49 -36.76 4.86
CA ASP A 228 -1.93 -36.42 3.54
C ASP A 228 -1.61 -34.91 3.44
N LEU A 229 -0.89 -34.41 4.44
CA LEU A 229 -0.44 -33.02 4.48
C LEU A 229 0.75 -32.82 3.55
N ASP A 230 0.61 -31.88 2.61
CA ASP A 230 1.70 -31.47 1.75
C ASP A 230 2.67 -30.53 2.49
N ARG A 231 3.97 -30.81 2.42
CA ARG A 231 4.99 -30.04 3.15
C ARG A 231 5.08 -28.59 2.67
N PHE A 232 4.91 -28.34 1.38
CA PHE A 232 4.97 -27.00 0.83
C PHE A 232 3.71 -26.20 1.19
N GLU A 233 2.53 -26.83 1.18
CA GLU A 233 1.31 -26.22 1.71
C GLU A 233 1.46 -25.86 3.20
N LEU A 234 2.04 -26.74 4.02
CA LEU A 234 2.30 -26.45 5.44
C LEU A 234 3.25 -25.24 5.63
N PHE A 235 4.28 -25.14 4.79
CA PHE A 235 5.17 -24.00 4.76
C PHE A 235 4.41 -22.70 4.43
N LEU A 236 3.53 -22.72 3.41
CA LEU A 236 2.71 -21.56 3.04
C LEU A 236 1.69 -21.18 4.13
N TRP A 237 1.09 -22.15 4.82
CA TRP A 237 0.26 -21.90 6.00
C TRP A 237 1.05 -21.23 7.12
N SER A 238 2.23 -21.76 7.43
CA SER A 238 3.12 -21.23 8.48
C SER A 238 3.52 -19.78 8.18
N ILE A 239 3.90 -19.47 6.94
CA ILE A 239 4.20 -18.09 6.54
C ILE A 239 2.97 -17.21 6.58
N SER A 240 1.81 -17.69 6.13
CA SER A 240 0.59 -16.88 6.15
C SER A 240 0.23 -16.47 7.58
N ILE A 241 0.41 -17.37 8.54
CA ILE A 241 0.25 -17.07 9.98
C ILE A 241 1.31 -16.05 10.45
N LEU A 242 2.58 -16.24 10.12
CA LEU A 242 3.63 -15.28 10.49
C LEU A 242 3.38 -13.88 9.90
N VAL A 243 3.02 -13.82 8.62
CA VAL A 243 2.67 -12.57 7.91
C VAL A 243 1.48 -11.91 8.60
N LEU A 244 0.43 -12.66 8.94
CA LEU A 244 -0.74 -12.16 9.65
C LEU A 244 -0.35 -11.50 10.98
N ILE A 245 0.43 -12.20 11.79
CA ILE A 245 0.87 -11.75 13.11
C ILE A 245 1.78 -10.53 13.01
N ILE A 246 2.73 -10.51 12.06
CA ILE A 246 3.62 -9.35 11.86
C ILE A 246 2.80 -8.11 11.47
N GLY A 247 1.79 -8.25 10.61
CA GLY A 247 0.96 -7.13 10.19
C GLY A 247 0.08 -6.54 11.29
N PHE A 248 -0.10 -7.24 12.42
CA PHE A 248 -0.77 -6.68 13.59
C PHE A 248 0.01 -5.55 14.26
N GLY A 249 1.31 -5.42 13.97
CA GLY A 249 2.11 -4.26 14.36
C GLY A 249 2.04 -3.95 15.86
N SER A 250 1.58 -2.75 16.21
CA SER A 250 1.46 -2.30 17.61
C SER A 250 0.36 -3.01 18.41
N HIS A 251 -0.66 -3.59 17.76
CA HIS A 251 -1.73 -4.32 18.45
C HIS A 251 -1.27 -5.70 18.95
N PHE A 252 -0.27 -6.30 18.29
CA PHE A 252 0.39 -7.52 18.74
C PHE A 252 1.86 -7.49 18.36
N SER A 253 2.67 -6.86 19.21
CA SER A 253 4.03 -6.46 18.87
C SER A 253 5.08 -7.58 18.99
N LEU A 254 4.69 -8.81 19.33
CA LEU A 254 5.61 -9.91 19.65
C LEU A 254 6.61 -10.18 18.51
N LEU A 255 6.14 -10.18 17.25
CA LEU A 255 7.00 -10.37 16.08
C LEU A 255 7.45 -9.05 15.45
N TYR A 256 6.59 -8.03 15.44
CA TYR A 256 6.91 -6.76 14.78
C TYR A 256 7.99 -5.96 15.53
N LYS A 257 7.96 -5.94 16.86
CA LYS A 257 8.89 -5.14 17.67
C LYS A 257 10.35 -5.62 17.53
N PRO A 258 10.68 -6.92 17.63
CA PRO A 258 12.03 -7.39 17.36
C PRO A 258 12.49 -7.10 15.93
N LEU A 259 11.62 -7.27 14.93
CA LEU A 259 11.94 -6.92 13.54
C LEU A 259 12.27 -5.42 13.42
N PHE A 260 11.47 -4.56 14.06
CA PHE A 260 11.66 -3.12 14.02
C PHE A 260 13.00 -2.65 14.59
N TYR A 261 13.44 -3.22 15.72
CA TYR A 261 14.68 -2.79 16.37
C TYR A 261 15.94 -3.52 15.87
N PHE A 262 15.83 -4.79 15.47
CA PHE A 262 17.01 -5.62 15.16
C PHE A 262 17.17 -5.93 13.68
N ALA A 263 16.08 -5.97 12.90
CA ALA A 263 16.19 -6.37 11.49
C ALA A 263 16.75 -5.21 10.64
N PRO A 264 17.75 -5.45 9.78
CA PRO A 264 18.37 -4.40 8.99
C PRO A 264 17.37 -3.62 8.14
N PHE A 265 17.45 -2.28 8.21
CA PHE A 265 16.60 -1.33 7.48
C PHE A 265 15.10 -1.39 7.80
N PHE A 266 14.63 -2.31 8.64
CA PHE A 266 13.21 -2.51 8.91
C PHE A 266 12.59 -1.31 9.64
N SER A 267 13.34 -0.65 10.52
CA SER A 267 12.96 0.61 11.20
C SER A 267 12.63 1.78 10.26
N LYS A 268 13.01 1.66 8.97
CA LYS A 268 12.71 2.66 7.94
C LYS A 268 11.38 2.42 7.24
N PHE A 269 10.74 1.27 7.49
CA PHE A 269 9.44 0.92 6.93
C PHE A 269 8.31 1.41 7.85
N ARG A 270 7.17 1.67 7.22
CA ARG A 270 5.92 2.07 7.88
C ARG A 270 4.78 1.19 7.40
N ILE A 271 3.65 1.22 8.10
CA ILE A 271 2.43 0.48 7.74
C ILE A 271 2.65 -1.03 7.84
N PRO A 272 2.59 -1.61 9.06
CA PRO A 272 2.77 -3.04 9.28
C PRO A 272 1.86 -3.90 8.40
N SER A 273 0.61 -3.49 8.22
CA SER A 273 -0.38 -4.20 7.37
C SER A 273 0.04 -4.32 5.90
N MET A 274 1.06 -3.59 5.43
CA MET A 274 1.57 -3.71 4.07
C MET A 274 2.12 -5.11 3.78
N ILE A 275 2.59 -5.84 4.80
CA ILE A 275 3.08 -7.22 4.65
C ILE A 275 2.00 -8.17 4.14
N TYR A 276 0.72 -7.86 4.35
CA TYR A 276 -0.41 -8.68 3.90
C TYR A 276 -0.53 -8.80 2.39
N ILE A 277 0.26 -8.04 1.63
CA ILE A 277 0.39 -8.23 0.19
C ILE A 277 0.90 -9.62 -0.20
N LEU A 278 1.54 -10.32 0.74
CA LEU A 278 1.99 -11.70 0.58
C LEU A 278 0.84 -12.72 0.74
N LEU A 279 -0.23 -12.38 1.47
CA LEU A 279 -1.35 -13.30 1.72
C LEU A 279 -2.11 -13.67 0.43
N PRO A 280 -2.45 -12.73 -0.48
CA PRO A 280 -3.03 -13.11 -1.77
C PRO A 280 -2.16 -14.09 -2.55
N PHE A 281 -0.83 -13.97 -2.49
CA PHE A 281 0.05 -14.93 -3.15
C PHE A 281 -0.03 -16.33 -2.52
N THR A 282 0.13 -16.43 -1.19
CA THR A 282 0.12 -17.72 -0.49
C THR A 282 -1.24 -18.41 -0.61
N PHE A 283 -2.33 -17.68 -0.38
CA PHE A 283 -3.69 -18.22 -0.45
C PHE A 283 -4.14 -18.53 -1.89
N SER A 284 -3.68 -17.78 -2.91
CA SER A 284 -3.96 -18.14 -4.32
C SER A 284 -3.33 -19.48 -4.68
N PHE A 285 -2.10 -19.75 -4.21
CA PHE A 285 -1.47 -21.05 -4.39
C PHE A 285 -2.21 -22.16 -3.64
N LEU A 286 -2.49 -21.95 -2.35
CA LEU A 286 -3.21 -22.93 -1.52
C LEU A 286 -4.60 -23.24 -2.11
N ALA A 287 -5.31 -22.25 -2.61
CA ALA A 287 -6.65 -22.44 -3.19
C ALA A 287 -6.57 -23.18 -4.53
N ALA A 288 -5.58 -22.89 -5.38
CA ALA A 288 -5.34 -23.66 -6.60
C ALA A 288 -5.00 -25.12 -6.28
N SER A 289 -4.14 -25.37 -5.29
CA SER A 289 -3.80 -26.73 -4.84
C SER A 289 -5.03 -27.47 -4.28
N SER A 290 -5.89 -26.75 -3.54
CA SER A 290 -7.15 -27.29 -3.00
C SER A 290 -8.06 -27.81 -4.10
N LEU A 291 -8.21 -27.06 -5.20
CA LEU A 291 -8.99 -27.52 -6.34
C LEU A 291 -8.40 -28.80 -6.95
N ASP A 292 -7.09 -28.89 -7.13
CA ASP A 292 -6.46 -30.10 -7.64
C ASP A 292 -6.63 -31.31 -6.70
N TYR A 293 -6.67 -31.07 -5.39
CA TYR A 293 -6.90 -32.10 -4.39
C TYR A 293 -8.33 -32.63 -4.39
N PHE A 294 -9.34 -31.76 -4.52
CA PHE A 294 -10.76 -32.14 -4.50
C PHE A 294 -11.15 -33.13 -5.60
N PHE A 295 -10.42 -33.14 -6.72
CA PHE A 295 -10.67 -34.07 -7.83
C PHE A 295 -9.92 -35.41 -7.71
N LYS A 296 -9.12 -35.60 -6.66
CA LYS A 296 -8.36 -36.84 -6.41
C LYS A 296 -8.93 -37.67 -5.25
N ILE A 297 -9.76 -37.04 -4.43
CA ILE A 297 -10.27 -37.61 -3.19
C ILE A 297 -11.63 -38.28 -3.41
N ASP A 298 -12.00 -39.13 -2.47
CA ASP A 298 -13.33 -39.75 -2.45
C ASP A 298 -14.45 -38.69 -2.36
N LYS A 299 -15.51 -38.90 -3.15
CA LYS A 299 -16.61 -37.93 -3.32
C LYS A 299 -17.50 -37.81 -2.08
N ASP A 300 -17.68 -38.89 -1.33
CA ASP A 300 -18.44 -38.86 -0.07
C ASP A 300 -17.66 -38.08 0.98
N VAL A 301 -16.34 -38.26 1.02
CA VAL A 301 -15.48 -37.50 1.91
C VAL A 301 -15.49 -36.01 1.56
N LEU A 302 -15.34 -35.67 0.27
CA LEU A 302 -15.44 -34.28 -0.21
C LEU A 302 -16.76 -33.64 0.21
N THR A 303 -17.88 -34.34 0.01
CA THR A 303 -19.23 -33.83 0.37
C THR A 303 -19.38 -33.60 1.86
N ASN A 304 -19.01 -34.59 2.68
CA ASN A 304 -19.15 -34.53 4.14
C ASN A 304 -18.38 -33.35 4.75
N TYR A 305 -17.11 -33.17 4.37
CA TYR A 305 -16.32 -32.05 4.89
C TYR A 305 -16.72 -30.71 4.28
N SER A 306 -17.17 -30.67 3.02
CA SER A 306 -17.69 -29.44 2.42
C SER A 306 -18.94 -28.95 3.16
N ILE A 307 -19.90 -29.83 3.46
CA ILE A 307 -21.09 -29.49 4.24
C ILE A 307 -20.70 -29.00 5.63
N LYS A 308 -19.74 -29.62 6.30
CA LYS A 308 -19.28 -29.18 7.62
C LYS A 308 -18.66 -27.78 7.57
N ILE A 309 -17.65 -27.57 6.73
CA ILE A 309 -16.89 -26.30 6.70
C ILE A 309 -17.73 -25.15 6.15
N PHE A 310 -18.36 -25.35 4.98
CA PHE A 310 -19.23 -24.31 4.41
C PHE A 310 -20.51 -24.15 5.21
N GLY A 311 -21.10 -25.22 5.73
CA GLY A 311 -22.30 -25.14 6.56
C GLY A 311 -22.07 -24.40 7.88
N ILE A 312 -20.94 -24.64 8.57
CA ILE A 312 -20.55 -23.86 9.75
C ILE A 312 -20.36 -22.39 9.37
N PHE A 313 -19.65 -22.11 8.27
CA PHE A 313 -19.45 -20.74 7.81
C PHE A 313 -20.79 -20.04 7.51
N ILE A 314 -21.66 -20.67 6.71
CA ILE A 314 -22.98 -20.15 6.35
C ILE A 314 -23.82 -19.92 7.62
N PHE A 315 -23.85 -20.87 8.55
CA PHE A 315 -24.58 -20.73 9.81
C PHE A 315 -24.10 -19.52 10.62
N LEU A 316 -22.77 -19.35 10.75
CA LEU A 316 -22.20 -18.18 11.43
C LEU A 316 -22.51 -16.88 10.69
N THR A 317 -22.43 -16.86 9.35
CA THR A 317 -22.76 -15.68 8.55
C THR A 317 -24.24 -15.31 8.68
N VAL A 318 -25.17 -16.28 8.71
CA VAL A 318 -26.60 -16.04 8.96
C VAL A 318 -26.80 -15.50 10.37
N GLY A 319 -26.13 -16.05 11.38
CA GLY A 319 -26.16 -15.53 12.75
C GLY A 319 -25.71 -14.06 12.83
N ILE A 320 -24.62 -13.71 12.15
CA ILE A 320 -24.15 -12.32 12.06
C ILE A 320 -25.13 -11.45 11.27
N LEU A 321 -25.76 -11.96 10.22
CA LEU A 321 -26.75 -11.18 9.47
C LEU A 321 -28.00 -10.87 10.32
N LEU A 322 -28.42 -11.77 11.20
CA LEU A 322 -29.59 -11.59 12.05
C LEU A 322 -29.32 -10.77 13.32
N PHE A 323 -28.12 -10.89 13.90
CA PHE A 323 -27.80 -10.31 15.21
C PHE A 323 -26.64 -9.29 15.16
N GLY A 324 -26.01 -9.09 14.00
CA GLY A 324 -24.79 -8.30 13.83
C GLY A 324 -24.93 -6.83 14.20
N GLU A 325 -26.09 -6.21 13.95
CA GLU A 325 -26.37 -4.84 14.36
C GLU A 325 -26.22 -4.63 15.88
N ASN A 326 -26.50 -5.66 16.69
CA ASN A 326 -26.33 -5.61 18.14
C ASN A 326 -24.92 -6.03 18.61
N LEU A 327 -24.15 -6.71 17.75
CA LEU A 327 -22.81 -7.20 18.08
C LEU A 327 -21.71 -6.19 17.79
N PHE A 328 -21.94 -5.27 16.84
CA PHE A 328 -20.96 -4.30 16.38
C PHE A 328 -21.45 -2.88 16.60
N SER A 329 -20.56 -1.99 17.04
CA SER A 329 -20.93 -0.60 17.34
C SER A 329 -21.13 0.27 16.11
N PHE A 330 -20.48 -0.04 14.98
CA PHE A 330 -20.49 0.78 13.75
C PHE A 330 -20.08 2.24 13.96
N THR A 331 -19.38 2.55 15.07
CA THR A 331 -18.87 3.89 15.41
C THR A 331 -17.35 3.94 15.37
N SER A 332 -16.77 5.10 15.07
CA SER A 332 -15.32 5.33 15.08
C SER A 332 -14.94 6.60 15.84
N GLN A 333 -13.71 6.66 16.37
CA GLN A 333 -13.17 7.92 16.94
C GLN A 333 -13.16 9.08 15.93
N GLY A 334 -13.04 8.75 14.63
CA GLY A 334 -13.03 9.71 13.53
C GLY A 334 -14.38 10.37 13.24
N ASP A 335 -15.46 9.93 13.87
CA ASP A 335 -16.83 10.45 13.65
C ASP A 335 -17.01 11.85 14.22
N SER A 336 -16.21 12.21 15.23
CA SER A 336 -16.11 13.56 15.80
C SER A 336 -15.82 14.67 14.77
N ARG A 337 -15.24 14.31 13.61
CA ARG A 337 -14.98 15.24 12.49
C ARG A 337 -16.26 15.63 11.74
N PHE A 338 -17.33 14.86 11.88
CA PHE A 338 -18.57 15.01 11.12
C PHE A 338 -19.81 14.89 12.04
N PRO A 339 -19.94 15.74 13.08
CA PRO A 339 -21.00 15.59 14.08
C PRO A 339 -22.41 15.69 13.48
N ALA A 340 -22.59 16.44 12.40
CA ALA A 340 -23.86 16.59 11.69
C ALA A 340 -24.27 15.37 10.84
N TYR A 341 -23.39 14.38 10.69
CA TYR A 341 -23.58 13.26 9.77
C TYR A 341 -23.38 11.88 10.41
N ILE A 342 -23.34 11.79 11.74
CA ILE A 342 -23.06 10.54 12.47
C ILE A 342 -24.05 9.44 12.07
N ASP A 343 -25.36 9.71 12.17
CA ASP A 343 -26.41 8.73 11.84
C ASP A 343 -26.33 8.25 10.38
N ILE A 344 -25.97 9.16 9.46
CA ILE A 344 -25.81 8.83 8.04
C ILE A 344 -24.63 7.88 7.85
N VAL A 345 -23.51 8.17 8.51
CA VAL A 345 -22.30 7.35 8.42
C VAL A 345 -22.53 5.97 9.03
N GLU A 346 -23.18 5.90 10.19
CA GLU A 346 -23.55 4.64 10.83
C GLU A 346 -24.43 3.77 9.93
N LYS A 347 -25.47 4.37 9.34
CA LYS A 347 -26.34 3.66 8.38
C LYS A 347 -25.57 3.14 7.17
N ILE A 348 -24.66 3.94 6.60
CA ILE A 348 -23.80 3.50 5.48
C ILE A 348 -22.96 2.27 5.89
N ARG A 349 -22.47 2.22 7.14
CA ARG A 349 -21.66 1.11 7.64
C ARG A 349 -22.48 -0.17 7.83
N ILE A 350 -23.70 -0.06 8.34
CA ILE A 350 -24.65 -1.18 8.46
C ILE A 350 -25.00 -1.71 7.07
N ASP A 351 -25.35 -0.84 6.13
CA ASP A 351 -25.65 -1.21 4.74
C ASP A 351 -24.47 -1.94 4.08
N TYR A 352 -23.25 -1.48 4.35
CA TYR A 352 -22.01 -2.12 3.91
C TYR A 352 -21.82 -3.50 4.55
N ALA A 353 -21.98 -3.64 5.87
CA ALA A 353 -21.89 -4.94 6.53
C ALA A 353 -22.90 -5.94 5.96
N HIS A 354 -24.17 -5.55 5.81
CA HIS A 354 -25.20 -6.39 5.18
C HIS A 354 -24.83 -6.80 3.75
N LYS A 355 -24.36 -5.85 2.93
CA LYS A 355 -23.89 -6.14 1.58
C LYS A 355 -22.77 -7.19 1.58
N GLY A 356 -21.82 -7.09 2.49
CA GLY A 356 -20.72 -8.05 2.63
C GLY A 356 -21.17 -9.44 3.06
N LEU A 357 -22.10 -9.52 4.02
CA LEU A 357 -22.65 -10.78 4.51
C LEU A 357 -23.47 -11.49 3.43
N ILE A 358 -24.32 -10.77 2.70
CA ILE A 358 -25.11 -11.32 1.59
C ILE A 358 -24.20 -11.86 0.48
N LEU A 359 -23.15 -11.11 0.12
CA LEU A 359 -22.16 -11.58 -0.83
C LEU A 359 -21.47 -12.86 -0.35
N ALA A 360 -21.06 -12.92 0.92
CA ALA A 360 -20.42 -14.10 1.49
C ALA A 360 -21.36 -15.32 1.51
N LEU A 361 -22.64 -15.13 1.84
CA LEU A 361 -23.65 -16.19 1.76
C LEU A 361 -23.85 -16.69 0.33
N PHE A 362 -23.96 -15.78 -0.64
CA PHE A 362 -24.10 -16.14 -2.05
C PHE A 362 -22.91 -16.97 -2.54
N ILE A 363 -21.68 -16.51 -2.30
CA ILE A 363 -20.47 -17.20 -2.76
C ILE A 363 -20.29 -18.55 -2.05
N SER A 364 -20.43 -18.60 -0.72
CA SER A 364 -20.28 -19.84 0.06
C SER A 364 -21.34 -20.88 -0.29
N THR A 365 -22.62 -20.48 -0.37
CA THR A 365 -23.73 -21.40 -0.72
C THR A 365 -23.58 -21.92 -2.16
N SER A 366 -23.29 -21.03 -3.11
CA SER A 366 -23.10 -21.44 -4.51
C SER A 366 -21.94 -22.41 -4.67
N THR A 367 -20.85 -22.20 -3.95
CA THR A 367 -19.68 -23.10 -3.97
C THR A 367 -20.01 -24.45 -3.37
N LEU A 368 -20.72 -24.48 -2.24
CA LEU A 368 -21.17 -25.74 -1.62
C LEU A 368 -22.08 -26.53 -2.58
N VAL A 369 -23.01 -25.86 -3.27
CA VAL A 369 -23.89 -26.48 -4.27
C VAL A 369 -23.09 -27.03 -5.45
N ILE A 370 -22.07 -26.32 -5.95
CA ILE A 370 -21.22 -26.80 -7.04
C ILE A 370 -20.43 -28.03 -6.61
N ILE A 371 -19.83 -28.02 -5.42
CA ILE A 371 -19.08 -29.17 -4.89
C ILE A 371 -20.01 -30.37 -4.71
N TRP A 372 -21.18 -30.16 -4.13
CA TRP A 372 -22.21 -31.20 -3.97
C TRP A 372 -22.68 -31.77 -5.31
N ALA A 373 -22.92 -30.92 -6.32
CA ALA A 373 -23.35 -31.36 -7.65
C ALA A 373 -22.26 -32.17 -8.35
N TYR A 374 -20.99 -31.79 -8.20
CA TYR A 374 -19.85 -32.55 -8.71
C TYR A 374 -19.71 -33.91 -8.01
N ALA A 375 -19.80 -33.92 -6.67
CA ALA A 375 -19.66 -35.14 -5.89
C ALA A 375 -20.80 -36.15 -6.12
N ASN A 376 -22.02 -35.66 -6.41
CA ASN A 376 -23.16 -36.50 -6.82
C ASN A 376 -23.24 -36.74 -8.33
N GLU A 377 -22.16 -36.48 -9.07
CA GLU A 377 -22.04 -36.75 -10.51
C GLU A 377 -23.08 -36.02 -11.39
N LYS A 378 -23.69 -34.94 -10.89
CA LYS A 378 -24.64 -34.10 -11.65
C LYS A 378 -23.93 -33.22 -12.67
N ILE A 379 -22.67 -32.88 -12.42
CA ILE A 379 -21.81 -32.10 -13.30
C ILE A 379 -20.41 -32.73 -13.38
N GLU A 380 -19.75 -32.55 -14.52
CA GLU A 380 -18.37 -33.01 -14.71
C GLU A 380 -17.33 -32.06 -14.08
N LYS A 381 -16.09 -32.55 -13.97
CA LYS A 381 -14.94 -31.82 -13.40
C LYS A 381 -14.67 -30.47 -14.08
N ASN A 382 -14.72 -30.40 -15.41
CA ASN A 382 -14.39 -29.16 -16.11
C ASN A 382 -15.46 -28.10 -15.88
N LEU A 383 -16.74 -28.48 -15.94
CA LEU A 383 -17.85 -27.59 -15.66
C LEU A 383 -17.80 -27.06 -14.21
N SER A 384 -17.52 -27.89 -13.21
CA SER A 384 -17.40 -27.42 -11.81
C SER A 384 -16.26 -26.42 -11.65
N LEU A 385 -15.10 -26.65 -12.29
CA LEU A 385 -13.97 -25.71 -12.31
C LEU A 385 -14.33 -24.38 -12.98
N TYR A 386 -15.02 -24.38 -14.13
CA TYR A 386 -15.46 -23.15 -14.78
C TYR A 386 -16.44 -22.35 -13.93
N LEU A 387 -17.36 -23.02 -13.24
CA LEU A 387 -18.31 -22.38 -12.32
C LEU A 387 -17.59 -21.76 -11.12
N ILE A 388 -16.63 -22.46 -10.51
CA ILE A 388 -15.83 -21.95 -9.39
C ILE A 388 -14.98 -20.74 -9.82
N ILE A 389 -14.34 -20.79 -11.00
CA ILE A 389 -13.61 -19.65 -11.55
C ILE A 389 -14.55 -18.47 -11.80
N SER A 390 -15.75 -18.73 -12.34
CA SER A 390 -16.75 -17.68 -12.58
C SER A 390 -17.21 -17.03 -11.27
N LEU A 391 -17.46 -17.81 -10.22
CA LEU A 391 -17.79 -17.29 -8.89
C LEU A 391 -16.67 -16.44 -8.30
N LEU A 392 -15.41 -16.88 -8.42
CA LEU A 392 -14.26 -16.07 -8.02
C LEU A 392 -14.26 -14.72 -8.75
N LEU A 393 -14.44 -14.73 -10.08
CA LEU A 393 -14.44 -13.49 -10.86
C LEU A 393 -15.59 -12.57 -10.46
N ILE A 394 -16.79 -13.10 -10.18
CA ILE A 394 -17.93 -12.33 -9.69
C ILE A 394 -17.63 -11.68 -8.34
N ASP A 395 -17.12 -12.47 -7.38
CA ASP A 395 -16.73 -12.01 -6.04
C ASP A 395 -15.75 -10.83 -6.12
N LEU A 396 -14.64 -11.01 -6.85
CA LEU A 396 -13.62 -9.98 -6.98
C LEU A 396 -14.11 -8.78 -7.81
N TRP A 397 -14.96 -8.99 -8.82
CA TRP A 397 -15.53 -7.92 -9.65
C TRP A 397 -16.41 -6.99 -8.81
N ILE A 398 -17.29 -7.54 -7.97
CA ILE A 398 -18.20 -6.73 -7.15
C ILE A 398 -17.40 -5.74 -6.30
N LEU A 399 -16.28 -6.20 -5.72
CA LEU A 399 -15.43 -5.33 -4.90
C LEU A 399 -14.59 -4.35 -5.73
N LYS A 400 -14.11 -4.77 -6.90
CA LYS A 400 -13.39 -3.88 -7.83
C LYS A 400 -14.18 -2.61 -8.15
N GLN A 401 -15.50 -2.72 -8.33
CA GLN A 401 -16.35 -1.58 -8.68
C GLN A 401 -16.42 -0.51 -7.57
N GLU A 402 -16.10 -0.87 -6.32
CA GLU A 402 -16.06 0.09 -5.21
C GLU A 402 -14.84 1.01 -5.24
N PHE A 403 -13.77 0.59 -5.93
CA PHE A 403 -12.49 1.32 -5.98
C PHE A 403 -12.23 2.03 -7.30
N LEU A 404 -12.88 1.63 -8.40
CA LEU A 404 -12.65 2.20 -9.72
C LEU A 404 -13.64 3.32 -10.04
N HIS A 405 -13.16 4.56 -10.00
CA HIS A 405 -13.89 5.74 -10.46
C HIS A 405 -13.41 6.17 -11.82
N LEU A 406 -14.02 5.63 -12.86
CA LEU A 406 -13.70 6.00 -14.24
C LEU A 406 -14.23 7.41 -14.52
N VAL A 407 -13.36 8.27 -15.02
CA VAL A 407 -13.69 9.64 -15.43
C VAL A 407 -13.48 9.75 -16.94
N PRO A 408 -14.37 10.41 -17.70
CA PRO A 408 -14.15 10.64 -19.13
C PRO A 408 -12.81 11.32 -19.39
N ALA A 409 -12.08 10.86 -20.41
CA ALA A 409 -10.77 11.42 -20.77
C ALA A 409 -10.82 12.93 -21.00
N LYS A 410 -11.93 13.45 -21.56
CA LYS A 410 -12.16 14.89 -21.75
C LYS A 410 -12.05 15.68 -20.44
N ASN A 411 -12.58 15.17 -19.33
CA ASN A 411 -12.49 15.87 -18.05
C ASN A 411 -11.05 15.98 -17.54
N ILE A 412 -10.20 14.99 -17.84
CA ILE A 412 -8.77 15.04 -17.53
C ILE A 412 -8.12 16.12 -18.39
N VAL A 413 -8.36 16.15 -19.70
CA VAL A 413 -7.83 17.19 -20.61
C VAL A 413 -8.28 18.59 -20.16
N ASP A 414 -9.54 18.72 -19.76
CA ASP A 414 -10.11 19.99 -19.30
C ASP A 414 -9.44 20.51 -18.01
N GLN A 415 -8.97 19.63 -17.11
CA GLN A 415 -8.19 20.02 -15.92
C GLN A 415 -6.83 20.63 -16.26
N PHE A 416 -6.26 20.28 -17.42
CA PHE A 416 -4.97 20.76 -17.92
C PHE A 416 -5.11 21.81 -19.03
N ARG A 417 -6.30 22.39 -19.23
CA ARG A 417 -6.44 23.62 -20.02
C ARG A 417 -5.71 24.75 -19.31
N ALA A 418 -4.89 25.48 -20.08
CA ALA A 418 -4.20 26.65 -19.57
C ALA A 418 -5.23 27.71 -19.17
N THR A 419 -5.10 28.23 -17.96
CA THR A 419 -5.88 29.38 -17.49
C THR A 419 -5.15 30.68 -17.85
N SER A 420 -5.80 31.83 -17.68
CA SER A 420 -5.16 33.13 -17.91
C SER A 420 -3.87 33.33 -17.13
N GLU A 421 -3.78 32.80 -15.90
CA GLU A 421 -2.58 32.78 -15.08
C GLU A 421 -1.46 31.98 -15.77
N ILE A 422 -1.77 30.77 -16.23
CA ILE A 422 -0.80 29.88 -16.89
C ILE A 422 -0.31 30.50 -18.21
N ASP A 423 -1.22 31.04 -19.01
CA ASP A 423 -0.85 31.67 -20.29
C ASP A 423 0.05 32.89 -20.08
N TYR A 424 -0.15 33.64 -19.00
CA TYR A 424 0.75 34.72 -18.61
C TYR A 424 2.14 34.17 -18.21
N LEU A 425 2.18 33.19 -17.32
CA LEU A 425 3.43 32.59 -16.84
C LEU A 425 4.25 31.96 -17.96
N LYS A 426 3.61 31.36 -18.98
CA LYS A 426 4.29 30.77 -20.15
C LYS A 426 4.96 31.82 -21.05
N LYS A 427 4.49 33.07 -21.02
CA LYS A 427 5.07 34.19 -21.78
C LYS A 427 6.33 34.74 -21.11
N ASP A 428 6.43 34.66 -19.79
CA ASP A 428 7.63 35.05 -19.07
C ASP A 428 8.77 34.05 -19.35
N LYS A 429 9.89 34.56 -19.90
CA LYS A 429 11.09 33.79 -20.24
C LYS A 429 12.19 33.89 -19.19
N SER A 430 11.99 34.70 -18.13
CA SER A 430 12.92 34.79 -17.02
C SER A 430 12.94 33.48 -16.21
N GLN A 431 14.01 33.27 -15.45
CA GLN A 431 14.13 32.14 -14.54
C GLN A 431 13.42 32.48 -13.23
N PHE A 432 12.28 31.82 -12.98
CA PHE A 432 11.48 32.06 -11.79
C PHE A 432 10.87 30.77 -11.24
N ARG A 433 10.39 30.84 -10.00
CA ARG A 433 9.48 29.88 -9.39
C ARG A 433 8.18 30.54 -8.99
N ILE A 434 7.16 29.71 -8.76
CA ILE A 434 5.85 30.14 -8.26
C ILE A 434 5.55 29.59 -6.86
N PHE A 435 4.76 30.32 -6.09
CA PHE A 435 4.18 29.85 -4.83
C PHE A 435 2.65 29.71 -4.94
N PRO A 436 2.10 28.48 -5.02
CA PRO A 436 0.67 28.24 -5.08
C PRO A 436 0.05 28.16 -3.68
N ALA A 437 -0.16 29.32 -3.05
CA ALA A 437 -0.58 29.39 -1.64
C ALA A 437 -1.92 28.69 -1.36
N ASP A 438 -2.86 28.68 -2.32
CA ASP A 438 -4.16 28.01 -2.17
C ASP A 438 -4.04 26.47 -2.11
N ASN A 439 -3.00 25.89 -2.71
CA ASN A 439 -2.74 24.45 -2.69
C ASN A 439 -1.25 24.18 -2.86
N ILE A 440 -0.50 24.31 -1.76
CA ILE A 440 0.95 24.16 -1.74
C ILE A 440 1.42 22.77 -2.21
N ASN A 441 0.62 21.71 -2.06
CA ASN A 441 1.02 20.34 -2.40
C ASN A 441 0.74 19.96 -3.86
N THR A 442 0.29 20.90 -4.70
CA THR A 442 -0.05 20.60 -6.09
C THR A 442 1.17 20.47 -7.00
N ASN A 443 1.24 19.37 -7.75
CA ASN A 443 2.24 19.18 -8.82
C ASN A 443 1.74 19.65 -10.21
N LYS A 444 0.52 20.22 -10.28
CA LYS A 444 -0.17 20.54 -11.54
C LYS A 444 0.67 21.42 -12.48
N TYR A 445 1.40 22.39 -11.94
CA TYR A 445 2.17 23.36 -12.71
C TYR A 445 3.32 22.75 -13.53
N GLY A 446 3.83 21.58 -13.12
CA GLY A 446 4.84 20.83 -13.86
C GLY A 446 4.39 20.41 -15.26
N TYR A 447 3.08 20.26 -15.50
CA TYR A 447 2.53 19.96 -16.82
C TYR A 447 2.89 21.04 -17.87
N TRP A 448 2.98 22.29 -17.45
CA TRP A 448 3.39 23.41 -18.31
C TRP A 448 4.86 23.79 -18.14
N ASN A 449 5.65 22.94 -17.49
CA ASN A 449 7.06 23.20 -17.15
C ASN A 449 7.25 24.48 -16.31
N ILE A 450 6.29 24.79 -15.44
CA ILE A 450 6.37 25.92 -14.50
C ILE A 450 6.87 25.38 -13.16
N GLU A 451 8.04 25.87 -12.72
CA GLU A 451 8.65 25.46 -11.47
C GLU A 451 7.91 26.04 -10.25
N SER A 452 7.56 25.19 -9.29
CA SER A 452 6.94 25.61 -8.04
C SER A 452 7.85 25.33 -6.84
N ILE A 453 7.80 26.20 -5.83
CA ILE A 453 8.36 25.90 -4.51
C ILE A 453 7.43 24.97 -3.69
N GLY A 454 6.22 24.74 -4.19
CA GLY A 454 5.32 23.72 -3.66
C GLY A 454 5.54 22.36 -4.32
N GLY A 455 4.54 21.50 -4.16
CA GLY A 455 4.45 20.17 -4.74
C GLY A 455 4.40 19.07 -3.69
N TYR A 456 3.75 17.96 -4.07
CA TYR A 456 3.73 16.75 -3.27
C TYR A 456 4.87 15.83 -3.68
N ARG A 457 5.72 15.52 -2.70
CA ARG A 457 6.74 14.46 -2.78
C ARG A 457 6.85 13.78 -1.43
N ALA A 458 6.83 12.45 -1.41
CA ALA A 458 6.88 11.67 -0.16
C ALA A 458 8.26 11.70 0.52
N ILE A 459 9.30 12.08 -0.22
CA ILE A 459 10.69 12.23 0.26
C ILE A 459 11.19 13.60 -0.18
N LYS A 460 11.38 14.49 0.78
CA LYS A 460 11.85 15.87 0.60
C LYS A 460 13.21 16.05 1.27
N LEU A 461 13.94 17.10 0.90
CA LEU A 461 15.12 17.50 1.65
C LEU A 461 14.72 17.91 3.07
N ARG A 462 15.52 17.51 4.06
CA ARG A 462 15.20 17.74 5.47
C ARG A 462 15.16 19.23 5.80
N ASN A 463 16.19 19.98 5.44
CA ASN A 463 16.25 21.44 5.66
C ASN A 463 15.04 22.17 5.04
N TYR A 464 14.58 21.73 3.88
CA TYR A 464 13.40 22.29 3.22
C TYR A 464 12.10 21.95 3.95
N GLN A 465 11.97 20.71 4.43
CA GLN A 465 10.83 20.28 5.24
C GLN A 465 10.77 21.06 6.56
N ASP A 466 11.91 21.24 7.25
CA ASP A 466 11.97 22.02 8.49
C ASP A 466 11.64 23.51 8.25
N LEU A 467 12.07 24.08 7.12
CA LEU A 467 11.68 25.43 6.68
C LEU A 467 10.17 25.54 6.42
N MET A 468 9.55 24.51 5.83
CA MET A 468 8.10 24.47 5.63
C MET A 468 7.36 24.35 6.97
N ASP A 469 7.81 23.45 7.86
CA ASP A 469 7.16 23.15 9.14
C ASP A 469 7.22 24.33 10.13
N THR A 470 8.27 25.15 10.05
CA THR A 470 8.39 26.42 10.80
C THR A 470 7.57 27.57 10.21
N GLY A 471 6.89 27.37 9.09
CA GLY A 471 6.08 28.40 8.43
C GLY A 471 6.88 29.36 7.54
N GLY A 472 8.08 28.97 7.09
CA GLY A 472 8.97 29.83 6.28
C GLY A 472 8.30 30.44 5.05
N PHE A 473 7.40 29.74 4.36
CA PHE A 473 6.75 30.27 3.15
C PHE A 473 5.71 31.37 3.41
N GLN A 474 5.42 31.66 4.68
CA GLN A 474 4.59 32.82 5.05
C GLN A 474 5.40 34.12 5.03
N ARG A 475 6.74 34.03 4.91
CA ARG A 475 7.65 35.17 4.92
C ARG A 475 8.06 35.61 3.52
N PRO A 476 7.82 36.87 3.12
CA PRO A 476 8.26 37.40 1.83
C PRO A 476 9.77 37.23 1.61
N GLU A 477 10.60 37.42 2.63
CA GLU A 477 12.06 37.31 2.49
C GLU A 477 12.49 35.88 2.14
N VAL A 478 11.83 34.87 2.72
CA VAL A 478 12.05 33.45 2.37
C VAL A 478 11.60 33.18 0.93
N LEU A 479 10.46 33.74 0.51
CA LEU A 479 10.00 33.61 -0.88
C LEU A 479 10.98 34.27 -1.87
N ASN A 480 11.56 35.42 -1.49
CA ASN A 480 12.55 36.14 -2.30
C ASN A 480 13.79 35.27 -2.56
N MET A 481 14.37 34.67 -1.51
CA MET A 481 15.56 33.81 -1.63
C MET A 481 15.27 32.50 -2.37
N LEU A 482 14.02 32.05 -2.38
CA LEU A 482 13.59 30.86 -3.13
C LEU A 482 13.29 31.14 -4.61
N ASN A 483 13.60 32.36 -5.10
CA ASN A 483 13.35 32.81 -6.47
C ASN A 483 11.86 32.81 -6.84
N VAL A 484 10.97 33.09 -5.87
CA VAL A 484 9.52 33.17 -6.12
C VAL A 484 9.18 34.53 -6.71
N LYS A 485 8.96 34.56 -8.04
CA LYS A 485 8.48 35.76 -8.73
C LYS A 485 6.96 35.90 -8.69
N TYR A 486 6.23 34.78 -8.66
CA TYR A 486 4.77 34.81 -8.72
C TYR A 486 4.13 34.06 -7.56
N LEU A 487 3.22 34.75 -6.86
CA LEU A 487 2.32 34.20 -5.86
C LEU A 487 0.95 33.96 -6.49
N ILE A 488 0.45 32.72 -6.39
CA ILE A 488 -0.85 32.32 -6.91
C ILE A 488 -1.80 32.08 -5.75
N THR A 489 -2.80 32.95 -5.61
CA THR A 489 -3.82 32.83 -4.57
C THR A 489 -5.12 33.52 -4.94
N SER A 490 -6.22 32.95 -4.49
CA SER A 490 -7.55 33.55 -4.58
C SER A 490 -7.81 34.54 -3.44
N GLN A 491 -6.93 34.59 -2.43
CA GLN A 491 -7.03 35.52 -1.31
C GLN A 491 -6.44 36.89 -1.64
N LYS A 492 -6.88 37.93 -0.92
CA LYS A 492 -6.33 39.28 -1.06
C LYS A 492 -5.00 39.39 -0.33
N VAL A 493 -3.94 39.71 -1.05
CA VAL A 493 -2.61 39.95 -0.46
C VAL A 493 -2.48 41.41 -0.07
N ARG A 494 -2.14 41.69 1.19
CA ARG A 494 -1.99 43.07 1.73
C ARG A 494 -0.54 43.56 1.77
N ASN A 495 0.42 42.65 1.59
CA ASN A 495 1.84 42.97 1.65
C ASN A 495 2.27 43.74 0.39
N THR A 496 3.01 44.84 0.58
CA THR A 496 3.43 45.75 -0.50
C THR A 496 4.50 45.19 -1.43
N SER A 497 5.24 44.16 -1.02
CA SER A 497 6.19 43.43 -1.87
C SER A 497 5.49 42.66 -3.01
N PHE A 498 4.17 42.45 -2.91
CA PHE A 498 3.38 41.74 -3.91
C PHE A 498 2.41 42.69 -4.62
N LYS A 499 2.54 42.78 -5.94
CA LYS A 499 1.65 43.57 -6.80
C LYS A 499 0.71 42.65 -7.56
N GLN A 500 -0.60 42.84 -7.41
CA GLN A 500 -1.58 42.11 -8.21
C GLN A 500 -1.48 42.51 -9.68
N LEU A 501 -1.43 41.53 -10.58
CA LEU A 501 -1.37 41.80 -12.01
C LEU A 501 -2.74 42.23 -12.56
N VAL A 502 -2.73 43.28 -13.38
CA VAL A 502 -3.95 43.83 -13.99
C VAL A 502 -4.55 42.78 -14.93
N GLY A 503 -5.84 42.51 -14.76
CA GLY A 503 -6.58 41.53 -15.58
C GLY A 503 -6.47 40.08 -15.14
N ILE A 504 -5.63 39.74 -14.14
CA ILE A 504 -5.45 38.37 -13.64
C ILE A 504 -5.63 38.32 -12.13
N LYS A 505 -6.86 38.02 -11.68
CA LYS A 505 -7.24 38.15 -10.25
C LYS A 505 -6.38 37.32 -9.29
N LYS A 506 -5.90 36.14 -9.70
CA LYS A 506 -5.22 35.19 -8.81
C LYS A 506 -3.70 35.28 -8.83
N LEU A 507 -3.13 36.23 -9.54
CA LEU A 507 -1.70 36.30 -9.80
C LEU A 507 -1.10 37.60 -9.24
N TYR A 508 -0.11 37.44 -8.37
CA TYR A 508 0.64 38.54 -7.79
C TYR A 508 2.11 38.39 -8.17
N GLU A 509 2.72 39.49 -8.62
CA GLU A 509 4.15 39.58 -8.88
C GLU A 509 4.87 40.05 -7.61
N ASN A 510 5.88 39.29 -7.22
CA ASN A 510 6.81 39.64 -6.16
C ASN A 510 7.86 40.61 -6.72
N LEU A 511 7.90 41.83 -6.20
CA LEU A 511 8.80 42.89 -6.66
C LEU A 511 10.23 42.72 -6.14
N ASP A 512 10.40 41.97 -5.04
CA ASP A 512 11.65 41.82 -4.32
C ASP A 512 12.31 40.44 -4.53
N PHE A 513 11.83 39.66 -5.51
CA PHE A 513 12.36 38.32 -5.77
C PHE A 513 13.85 38.36 -6.16
N LEU A 514 14.62 37.38 -5.68
CA LEU A 514 16.04 37.25 -6.03
C LEU A 514 16.22 36.27 -7.19
N SER A 515 17.31 36.41 -7.92
CA SER A 515 17.77 35.41 -8.90
C SER A 515 18.07 34.09 -8.19
N ARG A 516 18.19 32.98 -8.95
CA ARG A 516 18.49 31.65 -8.37
C ARG A 516 19.85 31.59 -7.65
N ALA A 517 20.77 32.44 -8.07
CA ALA A 517 22.03 32.69 -7.41
C ALA A 517 22.24 34.21 -7.39
N TRP A 518 22.74 34.71 -6.27
CA TRP A 518 23.10 36.11 -6.08
C TRP A 518 24.31 36.19 -5.15
N LEU A 519 25.00 37.33 -5.18
CA LEU A 519 26.11 37.61 -4.28
C LEU A 519 25.57 38.33 -3.04
N VAL A 520 26.12 37.99 -1.88
CA VAL A 520 25.83 38.65 -0.59
C VAL A 520 27.03 39.45 -0.13
N SER A 521 26.77 40.51 0.62
CA SER A 521 27.78 41.42 1.16
C SER A 521 28.18 41.10 2.59
N ASP A 522 27.30 40.49 3.37
CA ASP A 522 27.51 40.12 4.77
C ASP A 522 27.24 38.62 4.99
N ILE A 523 28.05 37.99 5.85
CA ILE A 523 27.94 36.57 6.17
C ILE A 523 27.80 36.43 7.68
N GLN A 524 26.58 36.10 8.12
CA GLN A 524 26.33 35.72 9.50
C GLN A 524 26.64 34.24 9.72
N ASN A 525 27.80 33.96 10.30
CA ASN A 525 28.17 32.59 10.67
C ASN A 525 27.29 32.07 11.82
N VAL A 526 26.92 30.80 11.74
CA VAL A 526 26.12 30.07 12.73
C VAL A 526 26.75 28.71 12.99
N GLU A 527 26.62 28.21 14.21
CA GLU A 527 27.31 26.99 14.65
C GLU A 527 26.66 25.70 14.11
N ASP A 528 25.33 25.72 13.91
CA ASP A 528 24.57 24.55 13.48
C ASP A 528 23.36 24.89 12.60
N GLN A 529 22.73 23.84 12.07
CA GLN A 529 21.54 23.96 11.21
C GLN A 529 20.32 24.54 11.94
N LYS A 530 20.22 24.33 13.26
CA LYS A 530 19.11 24.84 14.08
C LYS A 530 19.19 26.37 14.21
N SER A 531 20.39 26.86 14.50
CA SER A 531 20.74 28.27 14.57
C SER A 531 20.60 28.92 13.20
N SER A 532 21.03 28.23 12.13
CA SER A 532 20.81 28.67 10.74
C SER A 532 19.32 28.87 10.44
N LEU A 533 18.48 27.88 10.73
CA LEU A 533 17.03 27.98 10.52
C LEU A 533 16.44 29.12 11.37
N SER A 534 16.83 29.23 12.63
CA SER A 534 16.38 30.31 13.52
C SER A 534 16.72 31.70 12.96
N LYS A 535 17.95 31.91 12.46
CA LYS A 535 18.37 33.17 11.83
C LYS A 535 17.63 33.47 10.53
N VAL A 536 17.41 32.47 9.68
CA VAL A 536 16.58 32.62 8.48
C VAL A 536 15.14 33.00 8.85
N MET A 537 14.64 32.49 9.97
CA MET A 537 13.29 32.76 10.48
C MET A 537 13.19 34.04 11.32
N ASP A 538 14.28 34.77 11.54
CA ASP A 538 14.29 36.08 12.22
C ASP A 538 13.74 37.21 11.34
N ILE A 539 12.97 38.13 11.91
CA ILE A 539 12.36 39.26 11.18
C ILE A 539 13.39 40.20 10.53
N SER A 540 14.61 40.23 11.07
CA SER A 540 15.74 41.00 10.54
C SER A 540 16.42 40.33 9.34
N PHE A 541 16.13 39.07 9.03
CA PHE A 541 16.74 38.36 7.91
C PHE A 541 16.50 39.10 6.59
N ARG A 542 17.59 39.43 5.88
CA ARG A 542 17.57 40.07 4.57
C ARG A 542 18.45 39.25 3.63
N PRO A 543 17.88 38.34 2.82
CA PRO A 543 18.68 37.40 2.02
C PRO A 543 19.54 38.08 0.96
N LYS A 544 19.22 39.31 0.57
CA LYS A 544 19.97 40.08 -0.42
C LYS A 544 21.30 40.61 0.10
N ASN A 545 21.40 40.84 1.41
CA ASN A 545 22.52 41.56 2.03
C ASN A 545 23.52 40.58 2.62
#